data_AF-A0A391NYP5-F1
#
_entry.id   AF-A0A391NYP5-F1
#
_cell.length_a   1.000
_cell.length_b   1.000
_cell.length_c   1.000
_cell.angle_alpha   90.00
_cell.angle_beta   90.00
_cell.angle_gamma   90.00
#
_symmetry.space_group_name_H-M   'P 1'
#
loop_
_entity.id
_entity.type
_entity.pdbx_description
1 polymer ?
#
loop_
_entity_poly.entity_id
_entity_poly.type
_entity_poly.pdbx_seq_one_letter_code
_entity_poly.pdbx_strand_id
1 'polypeptide(L)'
;MKCRKDKSKKSILLGHLSAEAMEVVVKAKADTMMAELGEIHSYVEDEYETIDRYYNKCRSINRKEYMRIRMKYHDFYSNDTSDVRLALTFKALFGLDWTYDGYTFYHFNGVYWEPDQGNDQLVKDLSSDLAKVYQDMVIELKVKISKTEVDARKPLEARLDDLRKQVKTLQTSTSVMGVIRMLRTRIKNPYLKLDLSEYYFAFTNKIFDIRLNRTVDPEDVKYDYITRCAGYNHKKATAAELSEVWKILNVTFQDEAERDFYIYLLSTGIWGKTLQRIILANGTGGNGKGMIHGLVRAALGDYSYVMQSASLMGGKKTGPNVEIASLHLMRLGIAMEPDDKGNSSLSLATCKELTGGDEVNARMCQSNNTKTKLKLTLIMECNGRPKIDGPMNDAEARRIIDFKFRTCFKSKKKWDKLTDEQKASPLYVQADNRMDDKSNQHRLKYAVFEVLATYFKKFYEDGADIEQYMPDTVEDRTNEYLNQNDTIACFFEENCVRDPKSILIIKSDLLDLYRNSPYANHNARIGKFKEDIQSSLYMTEYYKDRLKRGINNAAMFEYSKITKDSVRSVIVGWALKDRFHDDDE
;
A
#
# COMPACT_ATOMS: atom_id res chain seq x y z
N MET A 1 43.06 -19.52 25.20
CA MET A 1 42.82 -20.94 25.54
C MET A 1 41.50 -21.01 26.31
N LYS A 2 40.57 -21.88 25.86
CA LYS A 2 39.29 -22.27 26.49
C LYS A 2 38.27 -21.17 26.84
N CYS A 3 37.35 -20.90 25.90
CA CYS A 3 35.91 -20.89 26.20
C CYS A 3 35.08 -21.14 24.92
N ARG A 4 35.28 -22.34 24.33
CA ARG A 4 34.40 -22.96 23.34
C ARG A 4 33.91 -24.25 23.97
N LYS A 5 32.66 -24.26 24.46
CA LYS A 5 31.77 -25.42 24.70
C LYS A 5 30.67 -24.98 25.67
N ASP A 6 29.53 -24.51 25.16
CA ASP A 6 28.20 -24.97 25.62
C ASP A 6 27.00 -24.39 24.81
N LYS A 7 27.16 -24.23 23.48
CA LYS A 7 26.02 -23.93 22.59
C LYS A 7 25.24 -25.17 22.15
N SER A 8 25.65 -26.38 22.56
CA SER A 8 25.00 -27.65 22.18
C SER A 8 24.03 -28.21 23.24
N LYS A 9 23.83 -27.52 24.38
CA LYS A 9 22.88 -27.97 25.43
C LYS A 9 21.53 -27.23 25.43
N LYS A 10 21.37 -26.15 24.65
CA LYS A 10 20.08 -25.44 24.52
C LYS A 10 19.20 -25.92 23.36
N SER A 11 19.70 -26.77 22.46
CA SER A 11 18.92 -27.34 21.33
C SER A 11 18.59 -28.83 21.48
N ILE A 12 18.76 -29.42 22.67
CA ILE A 12 18.47 -30.85 22.93
C ILE A 12 17.39 -31.04 24.02
N LEU A 13 16.81 -29.96 24.55
CA LEU A 13 15.77 -30.03 25.60
C LEU A 13 14.33 -29.82 25.10
N LEU A 14 14.08 -30.02 23.80
CA LEU A 14 12.74 -29.99 23.19
C LEU A 14 12.34 -31.32 22.53
N GLY A 15 13.12 -32.38 22.74
CA GLY A 15 12.77 -33.74 22.34
C GLY A 15 12.46 -34.57 23.58
N HIS A 16 11.20 -35.03 23.70
CA HIS A 16 10.65 -35.84 24.79
C HIS A 16 10.08 -35.07 25.99
N LEU A 17 9.01 -34.32 25.75
CA LEU A 17 7.93 -34.23 26.73
C LEU A 17 6.95 -35.36 26.42
N SER A 18 6.72 -36.26 27.38
CA SER A 18 5.64 -37.25 27.27
C SER A 18 4.29 -36.53 27.18
N ALA A 19 3.28 -37.18 26.60
CA ALA A 19 1.92 -36.62 26.52
C ALA A 19 1.41 -36.18 27.91
N GLU A 20 1.79 -36.89 28.97
CA GLU A 20 1.49 -36.57 30.37
C GLU A 20 2.21 -35.31 30.85
N ALA A 21 3.45 -35.06 30.43
CA ALA A 21 4.18 -33.83 30.78
C ALA A 21 3.61 -32.60 30.07
N MET A 22 3.12 -32.74 28.83
CA MET A 22 2.35 -31.69 28.15
C MET A 22 0.98 -31.47 28.82
N GLU A 23 0.30 -32.54 29.24
CA GLU A 23 -1.00 -32.46 29.94
C GLU A 23 -0.85 -31.77 31.31
N VAL A 24 0.23 -32.03 32.05
CA VAL A 24 0.54 -31.35 33.32
C VAL A 24 0.96 -29.89 33.12
N VAL A 25 1.72 -29.56 32.08
CA VAL A 25 2.12 -28.16 31.80
C VAL A 25 0.94 -27.33 31.30
N VAL A 26 0.07 -27.90 30.47
CA VAL A 26 -1.16 -27.25 29.99
C VAL A 26 -2.17 -27.11 31.12
N LYS A 27 -2.32 -28.12 31.99
CA LYS A 27 -3.24 -28.09 33.14
C LYS A 27 -2.75 -27.17 34.26
N ALA A 28 -1.46 -27.22 34.61
CA ALA A 28 -0.89 -26.33 35.63
C ALA A 28 -0.90 -24.86 35.19
N LYS A 29 -0.67 -24.55 33.90
CA LYS A 29 -0.81 -23.16 33.42
C LYS A 29 -2.26 -22.73 33.23
N ALA A 30 -3.16 -23.62 32.81
CA ALA A 30 -4.58 -23.28 32.66
C ALA A 30 -5.26 -23.07 34.01
N ASP A 31 -5.00 -23.91 35.02
CA ASP A 31 -5.61 -23.78 36.34
C ASP A 31 -5.03 -22.59 37.14
N THR A 32 -3.72 -22.31 37.04
CA THR A 32 -3.11 -21.12 37.64
C THR A 32 -3.55 -19.83 36.94
N MET A 33 -3.65 -19.80 35.60
CA MET A 33 -4.16 -18.63 34.88
C MET A 33 -5.65 -18.41 35.09
N MET A 34 -6.48 -19.46 35.19
CA MET A 34 -7.92 -19.29 35.47
C MET A 34 -8.18 -18.78 36.90
N ALA A 35 -7.28 -19.06 37.85
CA ALA A 35 -7.29 -18.48 39.18
C ALA A 35 -6.79 -17.02 39.19
N GLU A 36 -5.74 -16.70 38.44
CA GLU A 36 -5.23 -15.33 38.26
C GLU A 36 -6.19 -14.43 37.44
N LEU A 37 -6.94 -15.01 36.49
CA LEU A 37 -7.96 -14.34 35.66
C LEU A 37 -9.19 -13.88 36.46
N GLY A 38 -9.41 -14.40 37.67
CA GLY A 38 -10.43 -13.89 38.59
C GLY A 38 -10.02 -12.59 39.29
N GLU A 39 -8.72 -12.30 39.40
CA GLU A 39 -8.18 -11.11 40.07
C GLU A 39 -7.74 -10.01 39.09
N ILE A 40 -7.44 -10.35 37.83
CA ILE A 40 -7.02 -9.41 36.78
C ILE A 40 -8.23 -8.93 35.96
N HIS A 41 -9.21 -8.29 36.61
CA HIS A 41 -10.36 -7.69 35.91
C HIS A 41 -10.24 -6.15 35.75
N SER A 42 -9.01 -5.59 35.84
CA SER A 42 -8.82 -4.14 35.92
C SER A 42 -7.90 -3.44 34.91
N TYR A 43 -7.31 -4.08 33.88
CA TYR A 43 -6.45 -3.34 32.93
C TYR A 43 -6.45 -3.84 31.45
N VAL A 44 -6.99 -2.98 30.56
CA VAL A 44 -6.50 -2.59 29.20
C VAL A 44 -6.59 -3.55 27.97
N GLU A 45 -6.88 -2.89 26.84
CA GLU A 45 -7.00 -3.20 25.39
C GLU A 45 -6.27 -4.40 24.73
N ASP A 46 -5.30 -5.06 25.37
CA ASP A 46 -4.42 -6.09 24.76
C ASP A 46 -4.79 -7.56 25.11
N GLU A 47 -5.69 -7.79 26.06
CA GLU A 47 -5.90 -9.14 26.62
C GLU A 47 -6.63 -10.12 25.67
N TYR A 48 -7.58 -9.65 24.86
CA TYR A 48 -8.36 -10.51 23.96
C TYR A 48 -7.52 -11.13 22.85
N GLU A 49 -6.70 -10.31 22.17
CA GLU A 49 -5.76 -10.82 21.15
C GLU A 49 -4.69 -11.71 21.77
N THR A 50 -4.26 -11.41 23.01
CA THR A 50 -3.26 -12.21 23.73
C THR A 50 -3.77 -13.62 24.05
N ILE A 51 -5.03 -13.76 24.49
CA ILE A 51 -5.65 -15.07 24.80
C ILE A 51 -5.87 -15.88 23.52
N ASP A 52 -6.45 -15.28 22.48
CA ASP A 52 -6.66 -15.99 21.22
C ASP A 52 -5.31 -16.41 20.60
N ARG A 53 -4.29 -15.55 20.66
CA ARG A 53 -2.94 -15.84 20.16
C ARG A 53 -2.33 -17.02 20.91
N TYR A 54 -2.53 -17.09 22.22
CA TYR A 54 -2.13 -18.25 23.02
C TYR A 54 -2.85 -19.52 22.57
N TYR A 55 -4.18 -19.49 22.42
CA TYR A 55 -4.94 -20.65 21.95
C TYR A 55 -4.54 -21.09 20.54
N ASN A 56 -4.31 -20.15 19.62
CA ASN A 56 -3.81 -20.45 18.29
C ASN A 56 -2.41 -21.09 18.34
N LYS A 57 -1.53 -20.64 19.24
CA LYS A 57 -0.22 -21.28 19.42
C LYS A 57 -0.34 -22.70 19.98
N CYS A 58 -1.22 -22.93 20.95
CA CYS A 58 -1.50 -24.28 21.44
C CYS A 58 -2.05 -25.18 20.32
N ARG A 59 -2.96 -24.66 19.50
CA ARG A 59 -3.55 -25.36 18.35
C ARG A 59 -2.52 -25.71 17.28
N SER A 60 -1.58 -24.82 16.98
CA SER A 60 -0.54 -25.07 15.98
C SER A 60 0.51 -26.08 16.43
N ILE A 61 0.78 -26.19 17.74
CA ILE A 61 1.67 -27.22 18.30
C ILE A 61 1.07 -28.62 18.18
N ASN A 62 -0.18 -28.81 18.60
CA ASN A 62 -0.87 -30.10 18.51
C ASN A 62 -2.38 -29.91 18.35
N ARG A 63 -2.84 -29.82 17.10
CA ARG A 63 -4.25 -29.59 16.77
C ARG A 63 -5.18 -30.67 17.32
N LYS A 64 -4.76 -31.94 17.28
CA LYS A 64 -5.59 -33.06 17.76
C LYS A 64 -5.82 -32.96 19.26
N GLU A 65 -4.76 -32.73 20.02
CA GLU A 65 -4.84 -32.63 21.47
C GLU A 65 -5.55 -31.35 21.91
N TYR A 66 -5.29 -30.22 21.24
CA TYR A 66 -6.05 -28.98 21.43
C TYR A 66 -7.56 -29.22 21.27
N MET A 67 -7.97 -29.87 20.17
CA MET A 67 -9.39 -30.17 19.94
C MET A 67 -9.95 -31.12 21.00
N ARG A 68 -9.20 -32.16 21.42
CA ARG A 68 -9.59 -33.06 22.50
C ARG A 68 -9.86 -32.28 23.80
N ILE A 69 -8.96 -31.38 24.17
CA ILE A 69 -9.08 -30.54 25.38
C ILE A 69 -10.29 -29.61 25.26
N ARG A 70 -10.48 -28.94 24.11
CA ARG A 70 -11.66 -28.09 23.87
C ARG A 70 -12.95 -28.89 23.96
N MET A 71 -12.99 -30.10 23.41
CA MET A 71 -14.15 -31.00 23.51
C MET A 71 -14.43 -31.49 24.93
N LYS A 72 -13.39 -31.71 25.73
CA LYS A 72 -13.53 -32.16 27.12
C LYS A 72 -14.07 -31.08 28.05
N TYR A 73 -13.61 -29.85 27.92
CA TYR A 73 -13.93 -28.76 28.86
C TYR A 73 -15.00 -27.79 28.36
N HIS A 74 -15.28 -27.76 27.07
CA HIS A 74 -16.48 -27.07 26.59
C HIS A 74 -17.71 -27.88 27.00
N ASP A 75 -18.75 -27.19 27.45
CA ASP A 75 -19.99 -27.78 27.97
C ASP A 75 -20.87 -28.41 26.87
N PHE A 76 -20.29 -29.28 26.05
CA PHE A 76 -20.98 -30.01 25.00
C PHE A 76 -22.14 -30.83 25.55
N TYR A 77 -22.14 -31.16 26.84
CA TYR A 77 -23.13 -32.01 27.49
C TYR A 77 -24.37 -31.26 28.01
N SER A 78 -24.44 -29.94 27.85
CA SER A 78 -25.64 -29.16 28.14
C SER A 78 -26.84 -29.61 27.29
N ASN A 79 -28.00 -29.80 27.92
CA ASN A 79 -29.28 -30.08 27.25
C ASN A 79 -29.89 -28.84 26.56
N ASP A 80 -29.19 -27.71 26.56
CA ASP A 80 -29.59 -26.52 25.83
C ASP A 80 -29.42 -26.72 24.32
N THR A 81 -30.52 -26.71 23.57
CA THR A 81 -30.52 -26.81 22.10
C THR A 81 -30.70 -25.46 21.41
N SER A 82 -30.52 -24.35 22.13
CA SER A 82 -30.72 -23.00 21.60
C SER A 82 -29.67 -22.58 20.55
N ASP A 83 -30.03 -21.61 19.72
CA ASP A 83 -29.12 -20.96 18.78
C ASP A 83 -27.92 -20.32 19.50
N VAL A 84 -28.14 -19.84 20.72
CA VAL A 84 -27.10 -19.29 21.61
C VAL A 84 -26.08 -20.37 21.94
N ARG A 85 -26.53 -21.56 22.32
CA ARG A 85 -25.64 -22.69 22.63
C ARG A 85 -24.81 -23.08 21.40
N LEU A 86 -25.45 -23.21 20.25
CA LEU A 86 -24.76 -23.55 19.00
C LEU A 86 -23.70 -22.50 18.62
N ALA A 87 -24.01 -21.21 18.79
CA ALA A 87 -23.05 -20.13 18.56
C ALA A 87 -21.86 -20.17 19.53
N LEU A 88 -22.10 -20.47 20.82
CA LEU A 88 -21.01 -20.64 21.80
C LEU A 88 -20.12 -21.83 21.45
N THR A 89 -20.71 -22.95 21.03
CA THR A 89 -19.96 -24.12 20.57
C THR A 89 -19.15 -23.82 19.32
N PHE A 90 -19.74 -23.13 18.34
CA PHE A 90 -19.02 -22.72 17.15
C PHE A 90 -17.82 -21.83 17.50
N LYS A 91 -18.03 -20.79 18.31
CA LYS A 91 -16.94 -19.92 18.79
C LYS A 91 -15.86 -20.74 19.49
N ALA A 92 -16.24 -21.72 20.32
CA ALA A 92 -15.27 -22.49 21.07
C ALA A 92 -14.37 -23.37 20.18
N LEU A 93 -14.90 -23.92 19.10
CA LEU A 93 -14.16 -24.84 18.21
C LEU A 93 -13.49 -24.14 17.03
N PHE A 94 -14.20 -23.20 16.41
CA PHE A 94 -13.83 -22.58 15.13
C PHE A 94 -13.58 -21.08 15.24
N GLY A 95 -13.97 -20.45 16.37
CA GLY A 95 -13.93 -19.00 16.53
C GLY A 95 -12.55 -18.35 16.39
N LEU A 96 -11.46 -19.11 16.52
CA LEU A 96 -10.11 -18.58 16.30
C LEU A 96 -9.83 -18.22 14.84
N ASP A 97 -10.57 -18.80 13.88
CA ASP A 97 -10.46 -18.51 12.45
C ASP A 97 -11.55 -17.57 11.96
N TRP A 98 -12.33 -16.98 12.88
CA TRP A 98 -13.46 -16.13 12.55
C TRP A 98 -13.44 -14.83 13.35
N THR A 99 -13.68 -13.70 12.69
CA THR A 99 -13.87 -12.40 13.36
C THR A 99 -14.99 -11.62 12.70
N TYR A 100 -15.53 -10.62 13.39
CA TYR A 100 -16.60 -9.77 12.90
C TYR A 100 -16.32 -8.31 13.26
N ASP A 101 -16.27 -7.43 12.27
CA ASP A 101 -15.95 -5.99 12.47
C ASP A 101 -17.18 -5.15 12.84
N GLY A 102 -18.37 -5.76 12.90
CA GLY A 102 -19.66 -5.08 13.08
C GLY A 102 -20.47 -4.93 11.79
N TYR A 103 -19.88 -5.19 10.64
CA TYR A 103 -20.50 -5.16 9.32
C TYR A 103 -20.32 -6.48 8.57
N THR A 104 -19.10 -7.00 8.49
CA THR A 104 -18.67 -8.15 7.69
C THR A 104 -17.98 -9.20 8.56
N PHE A 105 -18.27 -10.48 8.34
CA PHE A 105 -17.48 -11.57 8.91
C PHE A 105 -16.22 -11.79 8.09
N TYR A 106 -15.13 -12.15 8.76
CA TYR A 106 -13.88 -12.52 8.11
C TYR A 106 -13.48 -13.92 8.55
N HIS A 107 -13.09 -14.75 7.59
CA HIS A 107 -12.62 -16.11 7.80
C HIS A 107 -11.13 -16.20 7.46
N PHE A 108 -10.33 -16.73 8.38
CA PHE A 108 -8.93 -17.02 8.12
C PHE A 108 -8.80 -18.31 7.32
N ASN A 109 -8.45 -18.21 6.03
CA ASN A 109 -8.38 -19.36 5.13
C ASN A 109 -7.12 -20.23 5.31
N GLY A 110 -6.34 -19.99 6.37
CA GLY A 110 -5.02 -20.60 6.60
C GLY A 110 -3.84 -19.78 6.08
N VAL A 111 -4.09 -18.70 5.32
CA VAL A 111 -3.06 -17.78 4.83
C VAL A 111 -3.40 -16.34 5.14
N TYR A 112 -4.61 -15.87 4.80
CA TYR A 112 -5.07 -14.49 5.03
C TYR A 112 -6.56 -14.49 5.40
N TRP A 113 -7.07 -13.33 5.82
CA TRP A 113 -8.46 -13.16 6.22
C TRP A 113 -9.33 -12.76 5.03
N GLU A 114 -10.27 -13.62 4.67
CA GLU A 114 -11.21 -13.39 3.57
C GLU A 114 -12.52 -12.79 4.10
N PRO A 115 -13.03 -11.70 3.50
CA PRO A 115 -14.34 -11.17 3.83
C PRO A 115 -15.44 -12.13 3.34
N ASP A 116 -16.33 -12.54 4.24
CA ASP A 116 -17.49 -13.38 3.95
C ASP A 116 -18.78 -12.55 3.94
N GLN A 117 -18.91 -11.68 2.93
CA GLN A 117 -20.04 -10.73 2.83
C GLN A 117 -21.41 -11.42 2.74
N GLY A 118 -21.47 -12.58 2.07
CA GLY A 118 -22.68 -13.40 1.94
C GLY A 118 -22.98 -14.28 3.16
N ASN A 119 -22.00 -14.46 4.05
CA ASN A 119 -21.98 -15.50 5.08
C ASN A 119 -21.92 -16.92 4.49
N ASP A 120 -21.50 -17.10 3.24
CA ASP A 120 -21.53 -18.38 2.54
C ASP A 120 -20.57 -19.39 3.18
N GLN A 121 -19.36 -18.93 3.52
CA GLN A 121 -18.36 -19.76 4.18
C GLN A 121 -18.79 -20.06 5.63
N LEU A 122 -19.41 -19.10 6.33
CA LEU A 122 -19.91 -19.30 7.69
C LEU A 122 -21.07 -20.29 7.72
N VAL A 123 -21.99 -20.20 6.76
CA VAL A 123 -23.09 -21.16 6.58
C VAL A 123 -22.51 -22.55 6.32
N LYS A 124 -21.49 -22.68 5.47
CA LYS A 124 -20.81 -23.95 5.23
C LYS A 124 -20.19 -24.52 6.51
N ASP A 125 -19.41 -23.74 7.25
CA ASP A 125 -18.77 -24.20 8.49
C ASP A 125 -19.80 -24.63 9.55
N LEU A 126 -20.93 -23.94 9.66
CA LEU A 126 -22.02 -24.31 10.56
C LEU A 126 -22.73 -25.59 10.11
N SER A 127 -23.10 -25.67 8.84
CA SER A 127 -23.95 -26.74 8.30
C SER A 127 -23.20 -28.03 7.94
N SER A 128 -21.89 -27.94 7.71
CA SER A 128 -21.00 -29.07 7.49
C SER A 128 -20.19 -29.37 8.75
N ASP A 129 -19.33 -28.45 9.17
CA ASP A 129 -18.23 -28.80 10.07
C ASP A 129 -18.70 -28.90 11.52
N LEU A 130 -19.49 -27.93 12.00
CA LEU A 130 -20.13 -28.04 13.31
C LEU A 130 -21.18 -29.15 13.34
N ALA A 131 -21.98 -29.29 12.27
CA ALA A 131 -22.97 -30.35 12.18
C ALA A 131 -22.32 -31.74 12.29
N LYS A 132 -21.16 -31.93 11.66
CA LYS A 132 -20.37 -33.17 11.75
C LYS A 132 -19.94 -33.49 13.18
N VAL A 133 -19.47 -32.48 13.94
CA VAL A 133 -19.14 -32.68 15.37
C VAL A 133 -20.33 -33.25 16.14
N TYR A 134 -21.52 -32.68 15.95
CA TYR A 134 -22.73 -33.19 16.60
C TYR A 134 -23.15 -34.57 16.07
N GLN A 135 -22.97 -34.86 14.78
CA GLN A 135 -23.23 -36.18 14.19
C GLN A 135 -22.30 -37.26 14.75
N ASP A 136 -21.01 -36.97 14.93
CA ASP A 136 -20.04 -37.88 15.53
C ASP A 136 -20.44 -38.18 16.99
N MET A 137 -20.85 -37.16 17.75
CA MET A 137 -21.40 -37.35 19.10
C MET A 137 -22.68 -38.21 19.11
N VAL A 138 -23.57 -38.06 18.12
CA VAL A 138 -24.76 -38.91 17.96
C VAL A 138 -24.36 -40.38 17.77
N ILE A 139 -23.32 -40.65 16.97
CA ILE A 139 -22.82 -42.01 16.71
C ILE A 139 -22.23 -42.59 18.00
N GLU A 140 -21.35 -41.85 18.68
CA GLU A 140 -20.74 -42.28 19.95
C GLU A 140 -21.80 -42.59 21.01
N LEU A 141 -22.82 -41.74 21.14
CA LEU A 141 -23.88 -41.92 22.12
C LEU A 141 -24.77 -43.13 21.79
N LYS A 142 -25.04 -43.41 20.51
CA LYS A 142 -25.74 -44.64 20.09
C LYS A 142 -24.98 -45.90 20.49
N VAL A 143 -23.65 -45.91 20.32
CA VAL A 143 -22.80 -47.03 20.75
C VAL A 143 -22.79 -47.17 22.27
N LYS A 144 -22.82 -46.04 23.00
CA LYS A 144 -22.93 -46.07 24.47
C LYS A 144 -24.28 -46.65 24.92
N ILE A 145 -25.39 -46.22 24.31
CA ILE A 145 -26.74 -46.73 24.61
C ILE A 145 -26.84 -48.23 24.37
N SER A 146 -26.29 -48.74 23.26
CA SER A 146 -26.36 -50.18 22.94
C SER A 146 -25.64 -51.06 23.97
N LYS A 147 -24.63 -50.51 24.66
CA LYS A 147 -23.87 -51.16 25.74
C LYS A 147 -24.42 -50.89 27.13
N THR A 148 -25.44 -50.05 27.27
CA THR A 148 -26.01 -49.65 28.56
C THR A 148 -27.23 -50.51 28.89
N GLU A 149 -27.38 -50.89 30.16
CA GLU A 149 -28.56 -51.60 30.67
C GLU A 149 -29.84 -50.78 30.48
N VAL A 150 -30.96 -51.46 30.23
CA VAL A 150 -32.23 -50.84 29.82
C VAL A 150 -32.67 -49.72 30.75
N ASP A 151 -32.57 -49.93 32.06
CA ASP A 151 -33.03 -48.96 33.07
C ASP A 151 -32.20 -47.67 33.12
N ALA A 152 -30.96 -47.71 32.62
CA ALA A 152 -30.05 -46.57 32.55
C ALA A 152 -30.05 -45.86 31.18
N ARG A 153 -30.84 -46.32 30.20
CA ARG A 153 -30.86 -45.74 28.83
C ARG A 153 -31.61 -44.43 28.74
N LYS A 154 -32.68 -44.25 29.51
CA LYS A 154 -33.60 -43.10 29.41
C LYS A 154 -32.91 -41.72 29.36
N PRO A 155 -31.94 -41.39 30.24
CA PRO A 155 -31.22 -40.11 30.15
C PRO A 155 -30.32 -39.99 28.91
N LEU A 156 -29.74 -41.11 28.44
CA LEU A 156 -28.92 -41.13 27.23
C LEU A 156 -29.76 -40.98 25.96
N GLU A 157 -30.97 -41.54 25.93
CA GLU A 157 -31.93 -41.39 24.83
C GLU A 157 -32.45 -39.97 24.70
N ALA A 158 -32.83 -39.34 25.82
CA ALA A 158 -33.21 -37.91 25.82
C ALA A 158 -32.08 -37.03 25.25
N ARG A 159 -30.85 -37.34 25.64
CA ARG A 159 -29.66 -36.64 25.14
C ARG A 159 -29.42 -36.86 23.64
N LEU A 160 -29.65 -38.08 23.16
CA LEU A 160 -29.54 -38.41 21.73
C LEU A 160 -30.53 -37.59 20.90
N ASP A 161 -31.73 -37.38 21.41
CA ASP A 161 -32.73 -36.57 20.72
C ASP A 161 -32.37 -35.08 20.71
N ASP A 162 -31.78 -34.55 21.77
CA ASP A 162 -31.27 -33.17 21.80
C ASP A 162 -30.14 -32.95 20.79
N LEU A 163 -29.18 -33.89 20.70
CA LEU A 163 -28.13 -33.85 19.68
C LEU A 163 -28.71 -33.91 18.26
N ARG A 164 -29.72 -34.75 18.01
CA ARG A 164 -30.42 -34.82 16.71
C ARG A 164 -31.12 -33.52 16.37
N LYS A 165 -31.75 -32.85 17.34
CA LYS A 165 -32.34 -31.52 17.15
C LYS A 165 -31.27 -30.52 16.74
N GLN A 166 -30.12 -30.49 17.41
CA GLN A 166 -29.00 -29.61 17.08
C GLN A 166 -28.47 -29.86 15.66
N VAL A 167 -28.29 -31.12 15.24
CA VAL A 167 -27.93 -31.45 13.85
C VAL A 167 -28.96 -30.91 12.86
N LYS A 168 -30.26 -31.12 13.14
CA LYS A 168 -31.35 -30.63 12.27
C LYS A 168 -31.35 -29.09 12.18
N THR A 169 -31.13 -28.40 13.29
CA THR A 169 -31.01 -26.94 13.34
C THR A 169 -29.90 -26.46 12.39
N LEU A 170 -28.72 -27.08 12.44
CA LEU A 170 -27.58 -26.72 11.59
C LEU A 170 -27.76 -27.07 10.11
N GLN A 171 -28.76 -27.87 9.75
CA GLN A 171 -29.04 -28.28 8.36
C GLN A 171 -30.20 -27.53 7.71
N THR A 172 -30.78 -26.53 8.39
CA THR A 172 -31.90 -25.73 7.87
C THR A 172 -31.51 -24.27 7.76
N SER A 173 -31.79 -23.65 6.60
CA SER A 173 -31.37 -22.26 6.32
C SER A 173 -31.90 -21.26 7.36
N THR A 174 -33.18 -21.34 7.73
CA THR A 174 -33.78 -20.43 8.71
C THR A 174 -33.09 -20.48 10.07
N SER A 175 -32.79 -21.69 10.57
CA SER A 175 -32.22 -21.84 11.91
C SER A 175 -30.72 -21.52 11.94
N VAL A 176 -29.99 -21.87 10.87
CA VAL A 176 -28.58 -21.45 10.69
C VAL A 176 -28.45 -19.94 10.74
N MET A 177 -29.36 -19.20 10.10
CA MET A 177 -29.38 -17.73 10.17
C MET A 177 -29.63 -17.21 11.60
N GLY A 178 -30.41 -17.93 12.42
CA GLY A 178 -30.56 -17.66 13.85
C GLY A 178 -29.23 -17.76 14.61
N VAL A 179 -28.48 -18.84 14.36
CA VAL A 179 -27.13 -19.05 14.92
C VAL A 179 -26.16 -17.96 14.49
N ILE A 180 -26.14 -17.59 13.21
CA ILE A 180 -25.30 -16.50 12.67
C ILE A 180 -25.59 -15.18 13.38
N ARG A 181 -26.88 -14.87 13.63
CA ARG A 181 -27.27 -13.68 14.40
C ARG A 181 -26.70 -13.70 15.81
N MET A 182 -26.70 -14.86 16.47
CA MET A 182 -26.11 -15.02 17.80
C MET A 182 -24.57 -14.90 17.78
N LEU A 183 -23.91 -15.36 16.71
CA LEU A 183 -22.47 -15.23 16.53
C LEU A 183 -22.00 -13.78 16.40
N ARG A 184 -22.76 -12.92 15.72
CA ARG A 184 -22.42 -11.49 15.57
C ARG A 184 -22.11 -10.78 16.88
N THR A 185 -22.72 -11.18 17.99
CA THR A 185 -22.47 -10.57 19.31
C THR A 185 -21.32 -11.22 20.08
N ARG A 186 -20.92 -12.44 19.68
CA ARG A 186 -19.96 -13.28 20.41
C ARG A 186 -18.56 -13.24 19.83
N ILE A 187 -18.43 -13.00 18.52
CA ILE A 187 -17.13 -12.92 17.82
C ILE A 187 -16.87 -11.51 17.27
N LYS A 188 -17.68 -10.52 17.66
CA LYS A 188 -17.41 -9.12 17.34
C LYS A 188 -16.09 -8.72 17.96
N ASN A 189 -15.18 -8.19 17.16
CA ASN A 189 -14.00 -7.49 17.63
C ASN A 189 -14.18 -5.99 17.33
N PRO A 190 -14.61 -5.18 18.31
CA PRO A 190 -14.80 -3.74 18.09
C PRO A 190 -13.50 -2.97 17.87
N TYR A 191 -12.35 -3.58 18.17
CA TYR A 191 -11.02 -2.99 18.02
C TYR A 191 -10.27 -3.55 16.79
N LEU A 192 -10.96 -4.28 15.91
CA LEU A 192 -10.36 -4.92 14.75
C LEU A 192 -9.73 -3.88 13.82
N LYS A 193 -8.41 -4.01 13.60
CA LYS A 193 -7.66 -3.18 12.67
C LYS A 193 -7.12 -4.04 11.53
N LEU A 194 -7.83 -4.01 10.41
CA LEU A 194 -7.47 -4.74 9.19
C LEU A 194 -6.28 -4.10 8.48
N ASP A 195 -5.41 -4.95 7.92
CA ASP A 195 -4.26 -4.58 7.08
C ASP A 195 -3.34 -3.50 7.69
N LEU A 196 -3.06 -3.61 8.98
CA LEU A 196 -2.14 -2.69 9.67
C LEU A 196 -0.70 -2.85 9.22
N SER A 197 -0.24 -4.09 9.03
CA SER A 197 1.14 -4.35 8.68
C SER A 197 1.43 -3.87 7.26
N GLU A 198 2.39 -2.97 7.16
CA GLU A 198 2.85 -2.43 5.89
C GLU A 198 3.78 -3.40 5.15
N TYR A 199 4.21 -4.48 5.79
CA TYR A 199 5.35 -5.29 5.33
C TYR A 199 4.98 -6.72 4.92
N TYR A 200 3.75 -7.14 5.15
CA TYR A 200 3.31 -8.46 4.72
C TYR A 200 2.64 -8.39 3.36
N PHE A 201 3.14 -9.17 2.40
CA PHE A 201 2.55 -9.31 1.07
C PHE A 201 2.00 -10.72 0.94
N ALA A 202 0.67 -10.86 0.84
CA ALA A 202 0.03 -12.17 0.80
C ALA A 202 -0.20 -12.67 -0.63
N PHE A 203 0.11 -13.94 -0.84
CA PHE A 203 -0.29 -14.75 -1.99
C PHE A 203 -1.32 -15.78 -1.52
N THR A 204 -1.97 -16.50 -2.44
CA THR A 204 -3.00 -17.48 -2.04
C THR A 204 -2.44 -18.69 -1.28
N ASN A 205 -1.12 -18.91 -1.31
CA ASN A 205 -0.45 -20.03 -0.64
C ASN A 205 0.58 -19.66 0.43
N LYS A 206 0.90 -18.37 0.62
CA LYS A 206 1.93 -17.93 1.58
C LYS A 206 1.87 -16.42 1.83
N ILE A 207 2.44 -15.99 2.96
CA ILE A 207 2.74 -14.59 3.23
C ILE A 207 4.25 -14.35 3.12
N PHE A 208 4.62 -13.22 2.53
CA PHE A 208 5.99 -12.78 2.38
C PHE A 208 6.25 -11.53 3.23
N ASP A 209 7.29 -11.53 4.07
CA ASP A 209 7.80 -10.33 4.73
C ASP A 209 8.80 -9.65 3.80
N ILE A 210 8.38 -8.52 3.21
CA ILE A 210 9.16 -7.81 2.19
C ILE A 210 10.42 -7.16 2.76
N ARG A 211 10.46 -6.82 4.06
CA ARG A 211 11.66 -6.26 4.72
C ARG A 211 12.76 -7.29 4.81
N LEU A 212 12.37 -8.52 5.12
CA LEU A 212 13.31 -9.63 5.34
C LEU A 212 13.58 -10.43 4.07
N ASN A 213 12.83 -10.14 2.99
CA ASN A 213 12.83 -10.87 1.73
C ASN A 213 12.66 -12.39 1.92
N ARG A 214 11.68 -12.80 2.74
CA ARG A 214 11.42 -14.22 3.03
C ARG A 214 9.95 -14.49 3.35
N THR A 215 9.54 -15.74 3.18
CA THR A 215 8.22 -16.20 3.61
C THR A 215 8.13 -16.31 5.13
N VAL A 216 6.95 -16.01 5.68
CA VAL A 216 6.62 -16.22 7.09
C VAL A 216 5.50 -17.24 7.22
N ASP A 217 5.41 -17.88 8.38
CA ASP A 217 4.27 -18.75 8.71
C ASP A 217 3.03 -17.87 8.89
N PRO A 218 1.94 -18.08 8.11
CA PRO A 218 0.72 -17.31 8.27
C PRO A 218 0.13 -17.33 9.69
N GLU A 219 0.32 -18.41 10.46
CA GLU A 219 -0.18 -18.50 11.82
C GLU A 219 0.56 -17.53 12.77
N ASP A 220 1.84 -17.24 12.53
CA ASP A 220 2.61 -16.31 13.34
C ASP A 220 2.21 -14.83 13.12
N VAL A 221 1.63 -14.51 11.95
CA VAL A 221 1.19 -13.15 11.55
C VAL A 221 -0.33 -13.04 11.37
N LYS A 222 -1.07 -14.04 11.84
CA LYS A 222 -2.52 -14.12 11.70
C LYS A 222 -3.24 -12.90 12.30
N TYR A 223 -2.69 -12.34 13.37
CA TYR A 223 -3.27 -11.19 14.07
C TYR A 223 -2.90 -9.83 13.46
N ASP A 224 -2.13 -9.80 12.37
CA ASP A 224 -1.98 -8.61 11.54
C ASP A 224 -3.19 -8.37 10.62
N TYR A 225 -4.17 -9.28 10.64
CA TYR A 225 -5.45 -9.21 9.93
C TYR A 225 -5.31 -8.78 8.47
N ILE A 226 -4.37 -9.42 7.77
CA ILE A 226 -4.13 -9.20 6.35
C ILE A 226 -5.36 -9.69 5.57
N THR A 227 -6.02 -8.80 4.83
CA THR A 227 -7.20 -9.15 4.02
C THR A 227 -6.96 -9.09 2.53
N ARG A 228 -5.89 -8.39 2.12
CA ARG A 228 -5.48 -8.31 0.72
C ARG A 228 -4.60 -9.48 0.32
N CYS A 229 -4.73 -9.93 -0.91
CA CYS A 229 -3.95 -11.01 -1.49
C CYS A 229 -3.67 -10.67 -2.96
N ALA A 230 -2.58 -11.17 -3.54
CA ALA A 230 -2.28 -10.99 -4.96
C ALA A 230 -3.17 -11.83 -5.89
N GLY A 231 -3.94 -12.78 -5.36
CA GLY A 231 -4.89 -13.59 -6.13
C GLY A 231 -4.25 -14.79 -6.87
N TYR A 232 -3.00 -15.17 -6.55
CA TYR A 232 -2.37 -16.35 -7.15
C TYR A 232 -1.33 -17.02 -6.24
N ASN A 233 -1.03 -18.30 -6.53
CA ASN A 233 -0.01 -19.07 -5.81
C ASN A 233 1.39 -18.63 -6.23
N HIS A 234 2.22 -18.17 -5.28
CA HIS A 234 3.60 -17.81 -5.56
C HIS A 234 4.53 -19.03 -5.54
N LYS A 235 5.43 -19.12 -6.52
CA LYS A 235 6.55 -20.06 -6.58
C LYS A 235 7.86 -19.29 -6.72
N LYS A 236 8.97 -19.94 -6.34
CA LYS A 236 10.31 -19.39 -6.57
C LYS A 236 10.57 -19.31 -8.08
N ALA A 237 11.16 -18.20 -8.52
CA ALA A 237 11.58 -18.01 -9.90
C ALA A 237 12.76 -18.92 -10.24
N THR A 238 12.78 -19.40 -11.48
CA THR A 238 13.95 -20.08 -12.06
C THR A 238 15.02 -19.06 -12.45
N ALA A 239 16.27 -19.51 -12.52
CA ALA A 239 17.37 -18.66 -13.00
C ALA A 239 17.13 -18.13 -14.43
N ALA A 240 16.46 -18.91 -15.28
CA ALA A 240 16.09 -18.49 -16.64
C ALA A 240 15.04 -17.37 -16.64
N GLU A 241 13.98 -17.50 -15.82
CA GLU A 241 12.96 -16.44 -15.66
C GLU A 241 13.59 -15.14 -15.12
N LEU A 242 14.49 -15.24 -14.12
CA LEU A 242 15.23 -14.08 -13.59
C LEU A 242 16.13 -13.44 -14.65
N SER A 243 16.92 -14.24 -15.37
CA SER A 243 17.79 -13.75 -16.44
C SER A 243 17.00 -13.04 -17.54
N GLU A 244 15.80 -13.50 -17.84
CA GLU A 244 14.93 -12.89 -18.85
C GLU A 244 14.34 -11.55 -18.37
N VAL A 245 13.90 -11.46 -17.12
CA VAL A 245 13.47 -10.19 -16.52
C VAL A 245 14.61 -9.17 -16.54
N TRP A 246 15.82 -9.57 -16.16
CA TRP A 246 17.00 -8.69 -16.22
C TRP A 246 17.35 -8.27 -17.65
N LYS A 247 17.20 -9.17 -18.63
CA LYS A 247 17.36 -8.80 -20.05
C LYS A 247 16.35 -7.73 -20.46
N ILE A 248 15.08 -7.87 -20.06
CA ILE A 248 14.03 -6.88 -20.36
C ILE A 248 14.37 -5.53 -19.69
N LEU A 249 14.77 -5.54 -18.43
CA LEU A 249 15.14 -4.33 -17.68
C LEU A 249 16.35 -3.62 -18.30
N ASN A 250 17.42 -4.36 -18.61
CA ASN A 250 18.64 -3.81 -19.21
C ASN A 250 18.38 -3.24 -20.62
N VAL A 251 17.52 -3.88 -21.40
CA VAL A 251 17.15 -3.38 -22.72
C VAL A 251 16.25 -2.14 -22.62
N THR A 252 15.36 -2.08 -21.64
CA THR A 252 14.43 -0.94 -21.46
C THR A 252 15.13 0.28 -20.88
N PHE A 253 16.03 0.07 -19.91
CA PHE A 253 16.77 1.11 -19.20
C PHE A 253 18.28 0.88 -19.39
N GLN A 254 18.83 1.54 -20.42
CA GLN A 254 20.23 1.41 -20.83
C GLN A 254 21.18 2.04 -19.81
N ASP A 255 20.78 3.14 -19.19
CA ASP A 255 21.49 3.74 -18.07
C ASP A 255 21.22 2.95 -16.78
N GLU A 256 22.30 2.50 -16.12
CA GLU A 256 22.22 1.66 -14.93
C GLU A 256 21.64 2.40 -13.72
N ALA A 257 21.98 3.67 -13.53
CA ALA A 257 21.49 4.45 -12.41
C ALA A 257 19.99 4.74 -12.56
N GLU A 258 19.54 5.13 -13.77
CA GLU A 258 18.11 5.30 -14.06
C GLU A 258 17.34 3.98 -13.95
N ARG A 259 17.92 2.86 -14.42
CA ARG A 259 17.33 1.53 -14.28
C ARG A 259 17.09 1.17 -12.83
N ASP A 260 18.14 1.23 -12.02
CA ASP A 260 18.08 0.85 -10.62
C ASP A 260 17.11 1.75 -9.85
N PHE A 261 17.14 3.06 -10.11
CA PHE A 261 16.19 4.01 -9.53
C PHE A 261 14.74 3.66 -9.87
N TYR A 262 14.44 3.35 -11.14
CA TYR A 262 13.09 2.95 -11.51
C TYR A 262 12.65 1.64 -10.85
N ILE A 263 13.57 0.68 -10.66
CA ILE A 263 13.27 -0.56 -9.94
C ILE A 263 13.00 -0.26 -8.46
N TYR A 264 13.73 0.66 -7.80
CA TYR A 264 13.40 1.10 -6.45
C TYR A 264 12.01 1.70 -6.37
N LEU A 265 11.65 2.60 -7.31
CA LEU A 265 10.30 3.16 -7.40
C LEU A 265 9.25 2.06 -7.53
N LEU A 266 9.43 1.11 -8.45
CA LEU A 266 8.51 -0.03 -8.61
C LEU A 266 8.47 -0.93 -7.37
N SER A 267 9.57 -1.08 -6.65
CA SER A 267 9.66 -1.89 -5.43
C SER A 267 8.86 -1.29 -4.28
N THR A 268 8.67 0.03 -4.23
CA THR A 268 7.74 0.64 -3.28
C THR A 268 6.28 0.24 -3.56
N GLY A 269 5.97 -0.27 -4.75
CA GLY A 269 4.65 -0.82 -5.09
C GLY A 269 4.31 -2.15 -4.42
N ILE A 270 5.27 -2.83 -3.79
CA ILE A 270 4.97 -4.00 -2.92
C ILE A 270 4.84 -3.60 -1.44
N TRP A 271 5.12 -2.34 -1.09
CA TRP A 271 5.01 -1.79 0.26
C TRP A 271 3.55 -1.44 0.58
N GLY A 272 3.09 -1.80 1.78
CA GLY A 272 1.79 -1.40 2.31
C GLY A 272 1.78 0.01 2.90
N LYS A 273 2.52 0.95 2.31
CA LYS A 273 2.57 2.37 2.68
C LYS A 273 2.60 3.23 1.44
N THR A 274 1.90 4.36 1.50
CA THR A 274 1.90 5.33 0.40
C THR A 274 3.28 5.96 0.22
N LEU A 275 3.82 5.86 -0.99
CA LEU A 275 4.97 6.66 -1.37
C LEU A 275 4.49 8.09 -1.59
N GLN A 276 5.10 9.07 -0.92
CA GLN A 276 4.70 10.48 -1.05
C GLN A 276 5.18 11.13 -2.37
N ARG A 277 5.03 10.41 -3.48
CA ARG A 277 5.50 10.76 -4.82
C ARG A 277 4.50 10.32 -5.87
N ILE A 278 4.50 11.03 -6.99
CA ILE A 278 3.81 10.70 -8.24
C ILE A 278 4.88 10.62 -9.31
N ILE A 279 4.94 9.45 -9.93
CA ILE A 279 5.94 9.13 -10.94
C ILE A 279 5.31 9.38 -12.30
N LEU A 280 5.78 10.40 -13.00
CA LEU A 280 5.41 10.68 -14.38
C LEU A 280 6.28 9.83 -15.31
N ALA A 281 5.81 8.63 -15.62
CA ALA A 281 6.45 7.74 -16.57
C ALA A 281 6.15 8.21 -18.00
N ASN A 282 7.05 9.02 -18.56
CA ASN A 282 6.87 9.61 -19.89
C ASN A 282 7.82 9.05 -20.94
N GLY A 283 7.49 9.32 -22.21
CA GLY A 283 8.25 8.86 -23.36
C GLY A 283 7.33 8.73 -24.56
N THR A 284 7.92 8.68 -25.75
CA THR A 284 7.14 8.44 -26.98
C THR A 284 6.46 7.07 -26.96
N GLY A 285 5.40 6.91 -27.75
CA GLY A 285 4.75 5.61 -27.91
C GLY A 285 5.75 4.53 -28.36
N GLY A 286 5.70 3.35 -27.73
CA GLY A 286 6.61 2.23 -28.01
C GLY A 286 7.91 2.23 -27.20
N ASN A 287 7.93 2.82 -26.01
CA ASN A 287 9.14 2.89 -25.17
C ASN A 287 9.22 1.85 -24.04
N GLY A 288 8.29 0.89 -23.99
CA GLY A 288 8.30 -0.20 -23.00
C GLY A 288 7.56 0.07 -21.69
N LYS A 289 6.95 1.26 -21.50
CA LYS A 289 6.16 1.63 -20.30
C LYS A 289 5.09 0.57 -19.96
N GLY A 290 4.15 0.36 -20.88
CA GLY A 290 3.05 -0.60 -20.68
C GLY A 290 3.50 -2.04 -20.49
N MET A 291 4.62 -2.45 -21.11
CA MET A 291 5.21 -3.77 -20.93
C MET A 291 5.76 -3.94 -19.51
N ILE A 292 6.61 -3.00 -19.03
CA ILE A 292 7.16 -3.03 -17.67
C ILE A 292 6.03 -2.97 -16.63
N HIS A 293 5.09 -2.05 -16.78
CA HIS A 293 3.97 -1.93 -15.86
C HIS A 293 3.04 -3.15 -15.92
N GLY A 294 2.84 -3.78 -17.08
CA GLY A 294 2.11 -5.04 -17.22
C GLY A 294 2.78 -6.19 -16.46
N LEU A 295 4.11 -6.30 -16.53
CA LEU A 295 4.89 -7.28 -15.77
C LEU A 295 4.77 -7.08 -14.26
N VAL A 296 4.92 -5.83 -13.80
CA VAL A 296 4.78 -5.47 -12.38
C VAL A 296 3.35 -5.73 -11.89
N ARG A 297 2.34 -5.33 -12.65
CA ARG A 297 0.94 -5.61 -12.32
C ARG A 297 0.66 -7.10 -12.22
N ALA A 298 1.22 -7.93 -13.09
CA ALA A 298 1.08 -9.38 -12.99
C ALA A 298 1.74 -9.96 -11.73
N ALA A 299 2.82 -9.35 -11.25
CA ALA A 299 3.50 -9.71 -10.00
C ALA A 299 2.75 -9.23 -8.75
N LEU A 300 2.11 -8.07 -8.80
CA LEU A 300 1.30 -7.55 -7.71
C LEU A 300 -0.10 -8.16 -7.67
N GLY A 301 -0.61 -8.61 -8.81
CA GLY A 301 -1.96 -9.15 -8.98
C GLY A 301 -3.00 -8.16 -8.49
N ASP A 302 -3.89 -8.61 -7.60
CA ASP A 302 -4.99 -7.81 -7.08
C ASP A 302 -4.54 -6.64 -6.17
N TYR A 303 -3.24 -6.51 -5.83
CA TYR A 303 -2.71 -5.30 -5.18
C TYR A 303 -2.55 -4.10 -6.12
N SER A 304 -2.80 -4.27 -7.42
CA SER A 304 -2.67 -3.20 -8.41
C SER A 304 -4.02 -2.75 -8.97
N TYR A 305 -4.15 -1.45 -9.21
CA TYR A 305 -5.31 -0.85 -9.86
C TYR A 305 -4.88 0.07 -11.00
N VAL A 306 -5.61 0.01 -12.10
CA VAL A 306 -5.44 0.94 -13.22
C VAL A 306 -6.59 1.91 -13.21
N MET A 307 -6.24 3.19 -13.15
CA MET A 307 -7.20 4.28 -13.06
C MET A 307 -7.17 5.18 -14.30
N GLN A 308 -8.27 5.88 -14.52
CA GLN A 308 -8.37 6.95 -15.51
C GLN A 308 -7.53 8.14 -15.07
N SER A 309 -6.70 8.67 -15.96
CA SER A 309 -5.88 9.86 -15.69
C SER A 309 -6.71 11.11 -15.39
N ALA A 310 -7.95 11.17 -15.88
CA ALA A 310 -8.94 12.19 -15.52
C ALA A 310 -9.19 12.30 -14.00
N SER A 311 -8.85 11.28 -13.21
CA SER A 311 -8.96 11.33 -11.75
C SER A 311 -7.79 12.06 -11.08
N LEU A 312 -6.67 12.24 -11.78
CA LEU A 312 -5.53 13.08 -11.36
C LEU A 312 -5.60 14.49 -12.00
N MET A 313 -6.49 14.68 -12.98
CA MET A 313 -6.66 15.93 -13.71
C MET A 313 -7.84 16.73 -13.17
N GLY A 314 -7.64 18.02 -12.95
CA GLY A 314 -8.71 18.94 -12.52
C GLY A 314 -9.07 18.92 -11.03
N GLY A 315 -10.06 19.73 -10.67
CA GLY A 315 -10.44 20.03 -9.29
C GLY A 315 -11.20 18.92 -8.55
N LYS A 316 -11.31 19.07 -7.24
CA LYS A 316 -11.96 18.09 -6.35
C LYS A 316 -13.40 17.81 -6.78
N LYS A 317 -13.72 16.53 -6.98
CA LYS A 317 -15.10 16.06 -7.21
C LYS A 317 -15.79 15.87 -5.86
N THR A 318 -16.96 16.47 -5.66
CA THR A 318 -17.81 16.24 -4.49
C THR A 318 -18.74 15.04 -4.74
N GLY A 319 -18.87 14.13 -3.76
CA GLY A 319 -19.79 12.99 -3.83
C GLY A 319 -19.09 11.64 -4.02
N PRO A 320 -19.81 10.59 -4.49
CA PRO A 320 -19.20 9.27 -4.75
C PRO A 320 -18.09 9.37 -5.79
N ASN A 321 -16.90 8.91 -5.40
CA ASN A 321 -15.74 8.85 -6.28
C ASN A 321 -15.25 7.40 -6.31
N VAL A 322 -15.90 6.60 -7.14
CA VAL A 322 -15.65 5.15 -7.26
C VAL A 322 -14.19 4.88 -7.65
N GLU A 323 -13.63 5.69 -8.54
CA GLU A 323 -12.27 5.48 -9.04
C GLU A 323 -11.22 5.61 -7.94
N ILE A 324 -11.34 6.65 -7.11
CA ILE A 324 -10.47 6.82 -5.95
C ILE A 324 -10.79 5.79 -4.88
N ALA A 325 -12.08 5.43 -4.71
CA ALA A 325 -12.47 4.41 -3.74
C ALA A 325 -11.88 3.03 -4.06
N SER A 326 -11.70 2.70 -5.34
CA SER A 326 -11.05 1.47 -5.81
C SER A 326 -9.56 1.40 -5.45
N LEU A 327 -8.92 2.50 -5.03
CA LEU A 327 -7.55 2.50 -4.53
C LEU A 327 -7.44 1.96 -3.09
N HIS A 328 -8.55 1.60 -2.44
CA HIS A 328 -8.56 1.10 -1.07
C HIS A 328 -7.61 -0.09 -0.90
N LEU A 329 -6.56 0.11 -0.10
CA LEU A 329 -5.50 -0.86 0.19
C LEU A 329 -4.78 -1.41 -1.06
N MET A 330 -4.84 -0.69 -2.19
CA MET A 330 -3.98 -0.96 -3.34
C MET A 330 -2.56 -0.50 -3.02
N ARG A 331 -1.57 -1.22 -3.56
CA ARG A 331 -0.15 -0.89 -3.41
C ARG A 331 0.46 -0.28 -4.67
N LEU A 332 -0.20 -0.44 -5.80
CA LEU A 332 0.18 0.21 -7.06
C LEU A 332 -1.05 0.79 -7.75
N GLY A 333 -1.04 2.11 -7.98
CA GLY A 333 -1.99 2.80 -8.84
C GLY A 333 -1.31 3.25 -10.13
N ILE A 334 -1.89 2.92 -11.29
CA ILE A 334 -1.39 3.39 -12.59
C ILE A 334 -2.49 4.20 -13.28
N ALA A 335 -2.25 5.49 -13.48
CA ALA A 335 -3.09 6.37 -14.26
C ALA A 335 -2.69 6.30 -15.75
N MET A 336 -3.62 5.88 -16.61
CA MET A 336 -3.36 5.74 -18.06
C MET A 336 -3.51 7.06 -18.81
N GLU A 337 -2.56 7.31 -19.72
CA GLU A 337 -2.39 8.45 -20.63
C GLU A 337 -3.50 9.53 -20.60
N PRO A 338 -3.16 10.81 -20.32
CA PRO A 338 -4.05 11.94 -20.55
C PRO A 338 -4.58 11.96 -21.99
N ASP A 339 -5.82 12.39 -22.19
CA ASP A 339 -6.29 12.75 -23.53
C ASP A 339 -5.49 13.95 -24.06
N ASP A 340 -4.71 13.74 -25.13
CA ASP A 340 -3.88 14.76 -25.78
C ASP A 340 -4.67 15.98 -26.31
N LYS A 341 -6.01 15.88 -26.37
CA LYS A 341 -6.91 16.93 -26.89
C LYS A 341 -7.45 17.86 -25.80
N GLY A 342 -7.20 17.57 -24.52
CA GLY A 342 -7.71 18.37 -23.41
C GLY A 342 -6.68 19.38 -22.90
N ASN A 343 -7.15 20.57 -22.51
CA ASN A 343 -6.37 21.54 -21.74
C ASN A 343 -6.23 21.10 -20.26
N SER A 344 -6.08 19.80 -20.04
CA SER A 344 -6.20 19.14 -18.73
C SER A 344 -4.85 19.15 -18.02
N SER A 345 -4.78 19.86 -16.90
CA SER A 345 -3.62 19.95 -16.05
C SER A 345 -3.64 18.92 -14.92
N LEU A 346 -2.47 18.49 -14.49
CA LEU A 346 -2.26 17.67 -13.30
C LEU A 346 -2.54 18.51 -12.05
N SER A 347 -3.51 18.11 -11.24
CA SER A 347 -3.91 18.87 -10.04
C SER A 347 -3.02 18.52 -8.85
N LEU A 348 -2.14 19.46 -8.43
CA LEU A 348 -1.29 19.26 -7.25
C LEU A 348 -2.09 19.02 -5.98
N ALA A 349 -3.29 19.60 -5.88
CA ALA A 349 -4.17 19.39 -4.74
C ALA A 349 -4.62 17.93 -4.63
N THR A 350 -5.05 17.33 -5.74
CA THR A 350 -5.43 15.90 -5.81
C THR A 350 -4.22 15.02 -5.55
N CYS A 351 -3.08 15.37 -6.14
CA CYS A 351 -1.81 14.68 -5.95
C CYS A 351 -1.41 14.62 -4.47
N LYS A 352 -1.50 15.75 -3.77
CA LYS A 352 -1.22 15.87 -2.33
C LYS A 352 -2.19 15.07 -1.49
N GLU A 353 -3.47 15.04 -1.85
CA GLU A 353 -4.48 14.26 -1.15
C GLU A 353 -4.22 12.75 -1.28
N LEU A 354 -3.86 12.27 -2.48
CA LEU A 354 -3.62 10.85 -2.73
C LEU A 354 -2.27 10.33 -2.25
N THR A 355 -1.27 11.21 -2.12
CA THR A 355 0.09 10.81 -1.72
C THR A 355 0.46 11.21 -0.29
N GLY A 356 -0.26 12.17 0.30
CA GLY A 356 0.12 12.78 1.59
C GLY A 356 -0.64 12.27 2.81
N GLY A 357 -1.73 11.53 2.64
CA GLY A 357 -2.57 11.02 3.74
C GLY A 357 -2.71 9.51 3.74
N ASP A 358 -2.96 8.93 4.91
CA ASP A 358 -3.27 7.49 5.05
C ASP A 358 -4.70 7.17 4.58
N GLU A 359 -5.60 8.16 4.62
CA GLU A 359 -7.01 8.02 4.25
C GLU A 359 -7.50 9.21 3.42
N VAL A 360 -8.37 8.94 2.44
CA VAL A 360 -9.12 9.96 1.69
C VAL A 360 -10.61 9.69 1.77
N ASN A 361 -11.42 10.75 1.65
CA ASN A 361 -12.87 10.62 1.63
C ASN A 361 -13.34 10.27 0.21
N ALA A 362 -13.43 8.97 -0.06
CA ALA A 362 -13.99 8.43 -1.29
C ALA A 362 -14.81 7.17 -0.98
N ARG A 363 -15.88 6.95 -1.74
CA ARG A 363 -16.77 5.79 -1.54
C ARG A 363 -17.24 5.17 -2.84
N MET A 364 -17.45 3.87 -2.78
CA MET A 364 -18.17 3.12 -3.80
C MET A 364 -19.64 3.56 -3.85
N CYS A 365 -20.29 3.33 -5.00
CA CYS A 365 -21.73 3.52 -5.11
C CYS A 365 -22.47 2.67 -4.07
N GLN A 366 -23.49 3.24 -3.44
CA GLN A 366 -24.33 2.57 -2.43
C GLN A 366 -23.57 2.04 -1.20
N SER A 367 -22.31 2.45 -0.99
CA SER A 367 -21.56 2.14 0.22
C SER A 367 -21.80 3.20 1.30
N ASN A 368 -21.95 2.74 2.55
CA ASN A 368 -21.95 3.58 3.74
C ASN A 368 -20.52 3.85 4.25
N ASN A 369 -19.52 3.11 3.77
CA ASN A 369 -18.11 3.38 4.07
C ASN A 369 -17.62 4.53 3.18
N THR A 370 -17.28 5.65 3.82
CA THR A 370 -16.84 6.90 3.18
C THR A 370 -15.32 7.05 3.09
N LYS A 371 -14.58 6.11 3.65
CA LYS A 371 -13.12 6.19 3.82
C LYS A 371 -12.39 5.20 2.93
N THR A 372 -11.38 5.71 2.22
CA THR A 372 -10.46 4.91 1.42
C THR A 372 -9.06 5.02 2.02
N LYS A 373 -8.51 3.90 2.49
CA LYS A 373 -7.14 3.81 2.99
C LYS A 373 -6.18 3.68 1.81
N LEU A 374 -5.18 4.55 1.74
CA LEU A 374 -4.20 4.58 0.66
C LEU A 374 -2.90 3.96 1.14
N LYS A 375 -2.35 3.02 0.36
CA LYS A 375 -1.10 2.30 0.66
C LYS A 375 -0.22 2.17 -0.60
N LEU A 376 -0.33 3.12 -1.54
CA LEU A 376 0.11 2.92 -2.92
C LEU A 376 1.34 3.72 -3.34
N THR A 377 2.05 3.17 -4.32
CA THR A 377 2.88 3.90 -5.26
C THR A 377 2.03 4.34 -6.45
N LEU A 378 2.06 5.63 -6.80
CA LEU A 378 1.24 6.20 -7.88
C LEU A 378 2.10 6.54 -9.11
N ILE A 379 1.78 5.93 -10.25
CA ILE A 379 2.43 6.16 -11.53
C ILE A 379 1.42 6.74 -12.52
N MET A 380 1.79 7.79 -13.24
CA MET A 380 1.06 8.26 -14.41
C MET A 380 1.86 7.94 -15.67
N GLU A 381 1.28 7.15 -16.56
CA GLU A 381 1.81 7.00 -17.90
C GLU A 381 1.40 8.22 -18.73
N CYS A 382 2.35 8.81 -19.46
CA CYS A 382 2.04 9.87 -20.40
C CYS A 382 3.00 9.88 -21.60
N ASN A 383 2.55 10.46 -22.72
CA ASN A 383 3.41 10.66 -23.90
C ASN A 383 4.11 12.01 -23.84
N GLY A 384 3.37 13.05 -23.44
CA GLY A 384 3.88 14.35 -23.04
C GLY A 384 3.63 14.61 -21.56
N ARG A 385 4.50 15.40 -20.94
CA ARG A 385 4.32 15.82 -19.53
C ARG A 385 3.12 16.77 -19.47
N PRO A 386 2.08 16.51 -18.66
CA PRO A 386 0.95 17.43 -18.54
C PRO A 386 1.40 18.77 -17.94
N LYS A 387 0.67 19.86 -18.16
CA LYS A 387 0.87 21.06 -17.35
C LYS A 387 0.44 20.79 -15.91
N ILE A 388 1.07 21.45 -14.95
CA ILE A 388 0.69 21.34 -13.54
C ILE A 388 -0.23 22.51 -13.19
N ASP A 389 -1.31 22.21 -12.46
CA ASP A 389 -2.20 23.20 -11.87
C ASP A 389 -2.02 23.24 -10.35
N GLY A 390 -1.94 24.47 -9.84
CA GLY A 390 -1.60 24.80 -8.46
C GLY A 390 -0.27 25.52 -8.32
N PRO A 391 -0.03 26.16 -7.16
CA PRO A 391 1.20 26.89 -6.90
C PRO A 391 2.39 25.92 -6.82
N MET A 392 3.49 26.27 -7.48
CA MET A 392 4.71 25.47 -7.52
C MET A 392 5.65 25.87 -6.39
N ASN A 393 5.42 25.27 -5.21
CA ASN A 393 6.27 25.50 -4.04
C ASN A 393 7.09 24.25 -3.72
N ASP A 394 8.13 24.40 -2.91
CA ASP A 394 9.03 23.31 -2.50
C ASP A 394 8.29 22.06 -1.94
N ALA A 395 7.24 22.26 -1.13
CA ALA A 395 6.47 21.14 -0.58
C ALA A 395 5.74 20.34 -1.67
N GLU A 396 5.17 21.01 -2.67
CA GLU A 396 4.45 20.41 -3.79
C GLU A 396 5.42 19.79 -4.81
N ALA A 397 6.53 20.48 -5.10
CA ALA A 397 7.58 20.05 -6.02
C ALA A 397 8.15 18.67 -5.65
N ARG A 398 8.41 18.43 -4.36
CA ARG A 398 8.91 17.14 -3.85
C ARG A 398 7.99 15.94 -4.12
N ARG A 399 6.74 16.14 -4.55
CA ARG A 399 5.84 15.03 -4.90
C ARG A 399 5.99 14.55 -6.32
N ILE A 400 6.69 15.25 -7.20
CA ILE A 400 6.76 14.90 -8.62
C ILE A 400 8.11 14.25 -8.92
N ILE A 401 8.08 13.17 -9.69
CA ILE A 401 9.27 12.55 -10.29
C ILE A 401 9.01 12.48 -11.79
N ASP A 402 9.81 13.17 -12.60
CA ASP A 402 9.77 13.09 -14.07
C ASP A 402 10.73 11.99 -14.56
N PHE A 403 10.20 10.80 -14.86
CA PHE A 403 11.00 9.69 -15.34
C PHE A 403 10.77 9.42 -16.84
N LYS A 404 11.82 9.62 -17.64
CA LYS A 404 11.77 9.43 -19.10
C LYS A 404 12.20 8.02 -19.51
N PHE A 405 11.29 7.28 -20.12
CA PHE A 405 11.61 6.06 -20.85
C PHE A 405 12.27 6.43 -22.18
N ARG A 406 13.60 6.35 -22.23
CA ARG A 406 14.43 6.79 -23.37
C ARG A 406 14.43 5.80 -24.54
N THR A 407 14.39 4.50 -24.24
CA THR A 407 14.43 3.44 -25.25
C THR A 407 13.21 3.48 -26.15
N CYS A 408 13.40 3.28 -27.44
CA CYS A 408 12.39 3.28 -28.49
C CYS A 408 12.36 1.91 -29.19
N PHE A 409 11.36 1.10 -28.88
CA PHE A 409 11.17 -0.19 -29.52
C PHE A 409 10.52 -0.02 -30.90
N LYS A 410 11.16 -0.53 -31.95
CA LYS A 410 10.67 -0.45 -33.33
C LYS A 410 10.30 -1.83 -33.85
N SER A 411 9.09 -1.94 -34.42
CA SER A 411 8.71 -3.14 -35.17
C SER A 411 9.70 -3.39 -36.30
N LYS A 412 9.84 -4.65 -36.75
CA LYS A 412 10.75 -5.02 -37.85
C LYS A 412 10.66 -4.07 -39.05
N LYS A 413 9.44 -3.78 -39.52
CA LYS A 413 9.19 -2.84 -40.63
C LYS A 413 9.71 -1.42 -40.37
N LYS A 414 9.65 -0.93 -39.13
CA LYS A 414 10.18 0.40 -38.76
C LYS A 414 11.69 0.36 -38.54
N TRP A 415 12.22 -0.74 -38.00
CA TRP A 415 13.64 -0.99 -37.80
C TRP A 415 14.43 -0.98 -39.10
N ASP A 416 13.92 -1.68 -40.12
CA ASP A 416 14.58 -1.80 -41.43
C ASP A 416 14.71 -0.43 -42.13
N LYS A 417 13.88 0.56 -41.74
CA LYS A 417 13.88 1.93 -42.28
C LYS A 417 14.75 2.92 -41.48
N LEU A 418 15.31 2.52 -40.35
CA LEU A 418 16.21 3.38 -39.58
C LEU A 418 17.54 3.56 -40.32
N THR A 419 18.16 4.73 -40.14
CA THR A 419 19.53 4.97 -40.61
C THR A 419 20.52 4.12 -39.82
N ASP A 420 21.74 3.95 -40.32
CA ASP A 420 22.76 3.17 -39.64
C ASP A 420 23.20 3.84 -38.33
N GLU A 421 23.21 5.18 -38.26
CA GLU A 421 23.46 5.93 -37.03
C GLU A 421 22.36 5.69 -35.98
N GLN A 422 21.10 5.60 -36.42
CA GLN A 422 19.97 5.27 -35.54
C GLN A 422 20.05 3.84 -35.02
N LYS A 423 20.44 2.88 -35.87
CA LYS A 423 20.63 1.47 -35.47
C LYS A 423 21.85 1.29 -34.56
N ALA A 424 22.86 2.15 -34.70
CA ALA A 424 24.03 2.16 -33.82
C ALA A 424 23.74 2.75 -32.43
N SER A 425 22.69 3.57 -32.30
CA SER A 425 22.29 4.13 -31.02
C SER A 425 21.67 3.06 -30.10
N PRO A 426 22.10 2.95 -28.84
CA PRO A 426 21.56 1.98 -27.89
C PRO A 426 20.10 2.26 -27.51
N LEU A 427 19.57 3.43 -27.86
CA LEU A 427 18.18 3.81 -27.57
C LEU A 427 17.18 3.24 -28.58
N TYR A 428 17.60 2.78 -29.75
CA TYR A 428 16.71 2.13 -30.71
C TYR A 428 16.89 0.62 -30.62
N VAL A 429 15.78 -0.08 -30.35
CA VAL A 429 15.80 -1.53 -30.20
C VAL A 429 14.76 -2.15 -31.12
N GLN A 430 15.10 -3.23 -31.80
CA GLN A 430 14.12 -4.00 -32.55
C GLN A 430 13.18 -4.73 -31.57
N ALA A 431 11.88 -4.45 -31.68
CA ALA A 431 10.87 -5.03 -30.81
C ALA A 431 10.75 -6.55 -31.02
N ASP A 432 10.71 -7.31 -29.93
CA ASP A 432 10.29 -8.71 -29.93
C ASP A 432 8.82 -8.78 -29.49
N ASN A 433 7.91 -8.98 -30.44
CA ASN A 433 6.47 -8.99 -30.18
C ASN A 433 6.03 -10.08 -29.21
N ARG A 434 6.86 -11.09 -28.94
CA ARG A 434 6.55 -12.11 -27.93
C ARG A 434 6.55 -11.51 -26.52
N MET A 435 7.32 -10.44 -26.28
CA MET A 435 7.56 -9.90 -24.93
C MET A 435 6.35 -9.20 -24.31
N ASP A 436 5.35 -8.79 -25.11
CA ASP A 436 4.18 -8.03 -24.66
C ASP A 436 2.90 -8.89 -24.49
N ASP A 437 3.03 -10.21 -24.51
CA ASP A 437 1.88 -11.11 -24.31
C ASP A 437 1.58 -11.37 -22.82
N LYS A 438 0.29 -11.49 -22.48
CA LYS A 438 -0.21 -11.85 -21.15
C LYS A 438 0.37 -13.17 -20.65
N SER A 439 0.64 -14.11 -21.55
CA SER A 439 1.32 -15.37 -21.20
C SER A 439 2.70 -15.13 -20.59
N ASN A 440 3.48 -14.21 -21.17
CA ASN A 440 4.79 -13.85 -20.66
C ASN A 440 4.70 -13.07 -19.35
N GLN A 441 3.74 -12.17 -19.21
CA GLN A 441 3.48 -11.51 -17.93
C GLN A 441 3.20 -12.54 -16.82
N HIS A 442 2.33 -13.53 -17.09
CA HIS A 442 2.01 -14.57 -16.11
C HIS A 442 3.20 -15.49 -15.78
N ARG A 443 4.05 -15.78 -16.76
CA ARG A 443 5.26 -16.61 -16.58
C ARG A 443 6.32 -15.88 -15.76
N LEU A 444 6.57 -14.61 -16.07
CA LEU A 444 7.67 -13.83 -15.50
C LEU A 444 7.32 -13.15 -14.16
N LYS A 445 6.04 -13.08 -13.78
CA LYS A 445 5.59 -12.42 -12.54
C LYS A 445 6.33 -12.85 -11.27
N TYR A 446 6.75 -14.11 -11.18
CA TYR A 446 7.51 -14.62 -10.03
C TYR A 446 8.90 -13.97 -9.95
N ALA A 447 9.60 -13.93 -11.09
CA ALA A 447 10.92 -13.30 -11.20
C ALA A 447 10.83 -11.79 -10.98
N VAL A 448 9.79 -11.13 -11.52
CA VAL A 448 9.53 -9.71 -11.27
C VAL A 448 9.35 -9.46 -9.78
N PHE A 449 8.50 -10.22 -9.09
CA PHE A 449 8.31 -10.08 -7.64
C PHE A 449 9.62 -10.26 -6.87
N GLU A 450 10.44 -11.25 -7.21
CA GLU A 450 11.75 -11.47 -6.54
C GLU A 450 12.73 -10.32 -6.75
N VAL A 451 12.76 -9.71 -7.94
CA VAL A 451 13.54 -8.48 -8.20
C VAL A 451 13.03 -7.35 -7.33
N LEU A 452 11.72 -7.08 -7.31
CA LEU A 452 11.13 -6.02 -6.48
C LEU A 452 11.40 -6.24 -5.00
N ALA A 453 11.23 -7.46 -4.49
CA ALA A 453 11.48 -7.78 -3.08
C ALA A 453 12.96 -7.61 -2.69
N THR A 454 13.88 -7.90 -3.61
CA THR A 454 15.32 -7.69 -3.39
C THR A 454 15.66 -6.20 -3.29
N TYR A 455 15.12 -5.39 -4.21
CA TYR A 455 15.30 -3.94 -4.18
C TYR A 455 14.63 -3.28 -2.98
N PHE A 456 13.41 -3.72 -2.62
CA PHE A 456 12.70 -3.19 -1.47
C PHE A 456 13.45 -3.47 -0.16
N LYS A 457 14.02 -4.66 -0.01
CA LYS A 457 14.83 -4.99 1.17
C LYS A 457 15.99 -4.01 1.34
N LYS A 458 16.73 -3.74 0.26
CA LYS A 458 17.83 -2.76 0.29
C LYS A 458 17.34 -1.36 0.60
N PHE A 459 16.28 -0.91 -0.09
CA PHE A 459 15.59 0.35 0.21
C PHE A 459 15.21 0.50 1.68
N TYR A 460 14.68 -0.56 2.29
CA TYR A 460 14.31 -0.59 3.70
C TYR A 460 15.53 -0.56 4.64
N GLU A 461 16.58 -1.32 4.33
CA GLU A 461 17.83 -1.35 5.10
C GLU A 461 18.55 0.02 5.07
N ASP A 462 18.44 0.75 3.96
CA ASP A 462 19.00 2.08 3.77
C ASP A 462 18.07 3.21 4.29
N GLY A 463 17.10 2.89 5.16
CA GLY A 463 16.28 3.88 5.86
C GLY A 463 14.98 4.28 5.16
N ALA A 464 14.60 3.62 4.06
CA ALA A 464 13.38 3.85 3.30
C ALA A 464 13.22 5.29 2.78
N ASP A 465 14.34 5.93 2.44
CA ASP A 465 14.36 7.21 1.71
C ASP A 465 14.55 6.94 0.22
N ILE A 466 13.62 7.41 -0.60
CA ILE A 466 13.66 7.21 -2.05
C ILE A 466 14.57 8.25 -2.74
N GLU A 467 14.77 9.42 -2.12
CA GLU A 467 15.54 10.52 -2.71
C GLU A 467 17.01 10.15 -2.87
N GLN A 468 17.57 9.37 -1.92
CA GLN A 468 18.97 8.92 -1.98
C GLN A 468 19.33 8.08 -3.22
N TYR A 469 18.32 7.52 -3.90
CA TYR A 469 18.52 6.70 -5.10
C TYR A 469 18.27 7.46 -6.40
N MET A 470 17.78 8.70 -6.33
CA MET A 470 17.49 9.50 -7.52
C MET A 470 18.81 9.95 -8.18
N PRO A 471 19.08 9.59 -9.44
CA PRO A 471 20.27 10.06 -10.14
C PRO A 471 20.09 11.50 -10.64
N ASP A 472 21.20 12.23 -10.78
CA ASP A 472 21.24 13.61 -11.29
C ASP A 472 20.44 13.77 -12.61
N THR A 473 20.51 12.78 -13.51
CA THR A 473 19.79 12.82 -14.79
C THR A 473 18.26 12.87 -14.66
N VAL A 474 17.71 12.33 -13.57
CA VAL A 474 16.28 12.36 -13.25
C VAL A 474 15.94 13.57 -12.38
N GLU A 475 16.83 13.93 -11.45
CA GLU A 475 16.68 15.14 -10.63
C GLU A 475 16.67 16.41 -11.48
N ASP A 476 17.69 16.61 -12.32
CA ASP A 476 17.81 17.76 -13.23
C ASP A 476 16.58 17.90 -14.12
N ARG A 477 16.13 16.77 -14.67
CA ARG A 477 14.95 16.72 -15.53
C ARG A 477 13.66 17.07 -14.77
N THR A 478 13.52 16.57 -13.55
CA THR A 478 12.38 16.87 -12.69
C THR A 478 12.37 18.35 -12.36
N ASN A 479 13.52 18.93 -11.99
CA ASN A 479 13.67 20.35 -11.71
C ASN A 479 13.37 21.21 -12.96
N GLU A 480 13.86 20.82 -14.14
CA GLU A 480 13.54 21.49 -15.41
C GLU A 480 12.03 21.53 -15.65
N TYR A 481 11.34 20.41 -15.45
CA TYR A 481 9.89 20.33 -15.61
C TYR A 481 9.14 21.16 -14.56
N LEU A 482 9.57 21.15 -13.30
CA LEU A 482 8.96 21.95 -12.24
C LEU A 482 9.13 23.45 -12.52
N ASN A 483 10.31 23.88 -12.94
CA ASN A 483 10.59 25.27 -13.31
C ASN A 483 9.72 25.74 -14.49
N GLN A 484 9.51 24.88 -15.50
CA GLN A 484 8.59 25.16 -16.61
C GLN A 484 7.11 25.34 -16.19
N ASN A 485 6.76 24.88 -14.98
CA ASN A 485 5.42 25.03 -14.40
C ASN A 485 5.38 26.07 -13.27
N ASP A 486 6.50 26.69 -12.90
CA ASP A 486 6.53 27.83 -11.98
C ASP A 486 6.21 29.11 -12.76
N THR A 487 4.94 29.49 -12.74
CA THR A 487 4.43 30.65 -13.48
C THR A 487 5.08 31.98 -13.05
N ILE A 488 5.54 32.07 -11.79
CA ILE A 488 6.27 33.24 -11.31
C ILE A 488 7.67 33.26 -11.89
N ALA A 489 8.39 32.14 -11.85
CA ALA A 489 9.72 32.03 -12.44
C ALA A 489 9.69 32.38 -13.94
N CYS A 490 8.74 31.80 -14.70
CA CYS A 490 8.58 32.11 -16.12
C CYS A 490 8.34 33.60 -16.37
N PHE A 491 7.51 34.26 -15.56
CA PHE A 491 7.29 35.71 -15.68
C PHE A 491 8.60 36.51 -15.53
N PHE A 492 9.42 36.18 -14.53
CA PHE A 492 10.70 36.87 -14.33
C PHE A 492 11.71 36.57 -15.45
N GLU A 493 11.81 35.33 -15.93
CA GLU A 493 12.68 34.99 -17.06
C GLU A 493 12.29 35.71 -18.36
N GLU A 494 10.99 35.89 -18.60
CA GLU A 494 10.49 36.58 -19.79
C GLU A 494 10.65 38.10 -19.72
N ASN A 495 10.47 38.71 -18.55
CA ASN A 495 10.39 40.18 -18.41
C ASN A 495 11.62 40.82 -17.74
N CYS A 496 12.47 40.01 -17.11
CA CYS A 496 13.63 40.47 -16.35
C CYS A 496 14.92 39.78 -16.82
N VAL A 497 16.06 40.38 -16.49
CA VAL A 497 17.39 39.81 -16.72
C VAL A 497 18.09 39.61 -15.39
N ARG A 498 18.99 38.62 -15.36
CA ARG A 498 19.92 38.42 -14.26
C ARG A 498 20.98 39.53 -14.29
N ASP A 499 20.99 40.35 -13.26
CA ASP A 499 22.07 41.29 -12.99
C ASP A 499 22.39 41.21 -11.50
N PRO A 500 23.49 40.53 -11.12
CA PRO A 500 23.92 40.39 -9.73
C PRO A 500 23.87 41.71 -8.96
N LYS A 501 24.24 42.84 -9.59
CA LYS A 501 24.34 44.15 -8.93
C LYS A 501 23.01 44.88 -8.80
N SER A 502 21.94 44.35 -9.39
CA SER A 502 20.63 45.00 -9.40
C SER A 502 19.72 44.56 -8.27
N ILE A 503 18.82 45.48 -7.91
CA ILE A 503 17.70 45.24 -7.00
C ILE A 503 16.44 45.69 -7.73
N LEU A 504 15.53 44.73 -7.96
CA LEU A 504 14.22 44.98 -8.52
C LEU A 504 13.21 45.14 -7.37
N ILE A 505 12.57 46.32 -7.29
CA ILE A 505 11.60 46.61 -6.22
C ILE A 505 10.21 46.18 -6.67
N ILE A 506 9.51 45.39 -5.84
CA ILE A 506 8.15 44.92 -6.14
C ILE A 506 7.15 46.07 -5.86
N LYS A 507 6.77 46.79 -6.91
CA LYS A 507 5.85 47.94 -6.91
C LYS A 507 4.70 47.73 -7.90
N SER A 508 3.85 48.76 -8.07
CA SER A 508 2.74 48.80 -9.03
C SER A 508 3.16 48.39 -10.43
N ASP A 509 4.27 48.93 -10.94
CA ASP A 509 4.61 48.80 -12.36
C ASP A 509 4.98 47.35 -12.71
N LEU A 510 5.70 46.66 -11.81
CA LEU A 510 6.00 45.24 -11.94
C LEU A 510 4.74 44.37 -11.76
N LEU A 511 3.84 44.76 -10.87
CA LEU A 511 2.54 44.08 -10.71
C LEU A 511 1.67 44.23 -11.96
N ASP A 512 1.67 45.39 -12.60
CA ASP A 512 0.90 45.65 -13.81
C ASP A 512 1.47 44.88 -15.00
N LEU A 513 2.81 44.79 -15.13
CA LEU A 513 3.47 43.84 -16.04
C LEU A 513 3.02 42.40 -15.78
N TYR A 514 3.01 41.97 -14.52
CA TYR A 514 2.56 40.62 -14.16
C TYR A 514 1.09 40.39 -14.52
N ARG A 515 0.18 41.32 -14.19
CA ARG A 515 -1.26 41.22 -14.51
C ARG A 515 -1.54 41.08 -16.01
N ASN A 516 -0.71 41.69 -16.84
CA ASN A 516 -0.83 41.64 -18.30
C ASN A 516 -0.11 40.44 -18.92
N SER A 517 0.61 39.64 -18.12
CA SER A 517 1.27 38.41 -18.56
C SER A 517 0.27 37.24 -18.66
N PRO A 518 0.56 36.20 -19.46
CA PRO A 518 -0.26 34.99 -19.51
C PRO A 518 -0.25 34.15 -18.22
N TYR A 519 0.59 34.54 -17.24
CA TYR A 519 0.86 33.81 -16.00
C TYR A 519 -0.01 34.26 -14.81
N ALA A 520 -0.75 35.36 -14.96
CA ALA A 520 -1.48 35.98 -13.86
C ALA A 520 -2.99 36.04 -14.11
N ASN A 521 -3.74 36.13 -13.01
CA ASN A 521 -5.09 36.67 -13.06
C ASN A 521 -5.00 38.20 -13.19
N HIS A 522 -5.75 38.79 -14.12
CA HIS A 522 -5.75 40.25 -14.36
C HIS A 522 -6.10 41.05 -13.09
N ASN A 523 -6.79 40.43 -12.13
CA ASN A 523 -7.17 41.03 -10.84
C ASN A 523 -6.17 40.77 -9.69
N ALA A 524 -4.96 40.27 -9.97
CA ALA A 524 -3.95 39.98 -8.95
C ALA A 524 -3.65 41.22 -8.08
N ARG A 525 -3.55 41.03 -6.76
CA ARG A 525 -3.23 42.10 -5.80
C ARG A 525 -1.75 42.04 -5.42
N ILE A 526 -1.14 43.18 -5.11
CA ILE A 526 0.30 43.23 -4.77
C ILE A 526 0.69 42.34 -3.60
N GLY A 527 -0.21 42.18 -2.61
CA GLY A 527 0.01 41.26 -1.49
C GLY A 527 0.10 39.82 -1.97
N LYS A 528 -0.88 39.38 -2.77
CA LYS A 528 -0.91 38.04 -3.34
C LYS A 528 0.28 37.78 -4.27
N PHE A 529 0.65 38.74 -5.12
CA PHE A 529 1.84 38.62 -5.97
C PHE A 529 3.13 38.44 -5.15
N LYS A 530 3.27 39.15 -4.02
CA LYS A 530 4.41 38.94 -3.11
C LYS A 530 4.37 37.55 -2.47
N GLU A 531 3.20 37.06 -2.06
CA GLU A 531 3.03 35.69 -1.54
C GLU A 531 3.42 34.65 -2.59
N ASP A 532 2.98 34.83 -3.84
CA ASP A 532 3.29 33.91 -4.95
C ASP A 532 4.80 33.91 -5.27
N ILE A 533 5.46 35.07 -5.20
CA ILE A 533 6.93 35.15 -5.31
C ILE A 533 7.64 34.45 -4.15
N GLN A 534 7.15 34.64 -2.92
CA GLN A 534 7.71 33.95 -1.75
C GLN A 534 7.49 32.45 -1.80
N SER A 535 6.46 31.98 -2.50
CA SER A 535 6.13 30.58 -2.62
C SER A 535 6.75 29.90 -3.84
N SER A 536 7.16 30.68 -4.85
CA SER A 536 7.86 30.22 -6.04
C SER A 536 9.08 29.38 -5.69
N LEU A 537 9.23 28.24 -6.36
CA LEU A 537 10.34 27.31 -6.20
C LEU A 537 11.68 28.01 -6.49
N TYR A 538 11.71 28.86 -7.52
CA TYR A 538 12.93 29.52 -7.97
C TYR A 538 13.08 30.95 -7.43
N MET A 539 12.02 31.76 -7.44
CA MET A 539 12.15 33.19 -7.14
C MET A 539 12.25 33.51 -5.65
N THR A 540 11.92 32.57 -4.76
CA THR A 540 11.96 32.80 -3.31
C THR A 540 13.37 33.08 -2.79
N GLU A 541 14.41 32.47 -3.37
CA GLU A 541 15.80 32.66 -2.93
C GLU A 541 16.28 34.12 -3.14
N TYR A 542 15.75 34.77 -4.19
CA TYR A 542 16.05 36.15 -4.55
C TYR A 542 15.17 37.16 -3.82
N TYR A 543 14.05 36.73 -3.24
CA TYR A 543 13.14 37.60 -2.53
C TYR A 543 13.70 38.03 -1.16
N LYS A 544 13.62 39.32 -0.86
CA LYS A 544 13.89 39.87 0.48
C LYS A 544 12.75 40.80 0.89
N ASP A 545 12.07 40.45 1.98
CA ASP A 545 11.01 41.33 2.53
C ASP A 545 11.58 42.66 3.04
N ARG A 546 12.80 42.63 3.59
CA ARG A 546 13.52 43.84 3.98
C ARG A 546 15.01 43.70 3.69
N LEU A 547 15.54 44.62 2.90
CA LEU A 547 16.96 44.79 2.63
C LEU A 547 17.46 46.05 3.35
N LYS A 548 18.39 45.90 4.30
CA LYS A 548 18.99 47.00 5.06
C LYS A 548 20.38 47.33 4.51
N ARG A 549 20.74 48.61 4.55
CA ARG A 549 22.05 49.10 4.13
C ARG A 549 23.16 48.53 5.05
N GLY A 550 24.14 47.83 4.47
CA GLY A 550 25.41 47.45 5.14
C GLY A 550 25.43 46.21 6.05
N ILE A 551 24.42 45.34 6.09
CA ILE A 551 24.36 44.24 7.09
C ILE A 551 24.33 42.80 6.51
N ASN A 552 24.23 42.58 5.20
CA ASN A 552 24.24 41.22 4.65
C ASN A 552 25.55 40.93 3.90
N ASN A 553 26.49 40.31 4.60
CA ASN A 553 27.75 39.67 4.19
C ASN A 553 28.64 40.36 3.14
N ALA A 554 29.89 40.60 3.55
CA ALA A 554 30.98 41.19 2.80
C ALA A 554 31.56 40.30 1.67
N ALA A 555 30.74 39.52 0.98
CA ALA A 555 31.12 38.85 -0.26
C ALA A 555 29.90 38.81 -1.19
N MET A 556 30.03 39.50 -2.32
CA MET A 556 29.01 39.80 -3.33
C MET A 556 28.08 40.97 -2.97
N PHE A 557 27.99 41.90 -3.93
CA PHE A 557 26.98 42.94 -4.08
C PHE A 557 27.25 44.31 -3.45
N GLU A 558 28.05 45.12 -4.16
CA GLU A 558 27.95 46.58 -4.09
C GLU A 558 26.63 47.05 -4.74
N TYR A 559 25.54 47.07 -3.97
CA TYR A 559 24.27 47.67 -4.41
C TYR A 559 24.38 49.20 -4.36
N SER A 560 24.95 49.80 -5.40
CA SER A 560 25.28 51.24 -5.49
C SER A 560 24.07 52.20 -5.51
N LYS A 561 22.82 51.70 -5.45
CA LYS A 561 21.57 52.50 -5.60
C LYS A 561 20.60 52.47 -4.41
N ILE A 562 21.03 52.13 -3.19
CA ILE A 562 20.15 52.23 -2.00
C ILE A 562 20.26 53.61 -1.35
N THR A 563 19.35 54.53 -1.68
CA THR A 563 19.30 55.90 -1.11
C THR A 563 18.55 56.01 0.24
N LYS A 564 17.86 54.95 0.70
CA LYS A 564 17.08 54.88 1.95
C LYS A 564 17.64 53.82 2.91
N ASP A 565 17.51 54.01 4.23
CA ASP A 565 18.05 53.09 5.26
C ASP A 565 17.59 51.62 5.14
N SER A 566 16.41 51.38 4.55
CA SER A 566 15.99 50.05 4.12
C SER A 566 14.98 50.11 2.99
N VAL A 567 15.00 49.11 2.11
CA VAL A 567 13.99 48.88 1.05
C VAL A 567 13.23 47.60 1.36
N ARG A 568 11.93 47.56 1.08
CA ARG A 568 11.07 46.40 1.36
C ARG A 568 10.60 45.72 0.09
N SER A 569 10.34 44.42 0.20
CA SER A 569 9.81 43.54 -0.85
C SER A 569 10.56 43.71 -2.17
N VAL A 570 11.79 43.21 -2.21
CA VAL A 570 12.68 43.30 -3.37
C VAL A 570 13.06 41.92 -3.89
N ILE A 571 13.37 41.85 -5.17
CA ILE A 571 14.07 40.73 -5.81
C ILE A 571 15.51 41.17 -6.05
N VAL A 572 16.44 40.39 -5.53
CA VAL A 572 17.87 40.65 -5.56
C VAL A 572 18.52 39.95 -6.74
N GLY A 573 19.42 40.61 -7.47
CA GLY A 573 20.13 40.01 -8.59
C GLY A 573 19.34 40.01 -9.92
N TRP A 574 18.30 40.83 -10.01
CA TRP A 574 17.42 40.94 -11.19
C TRP A 574 17.13 42.40 -11.54
N ALA A 575 16.91 42.67 -12.83
CA ALA A 575 16.48 43.95 -13.38
C ALA A 575 15.44 43.75 -14.50
N LEU A 576 14.60 44.75 -14.78
CA LEU A 576 13.67 44.72 -15.92
C LEU A 576 14.42 44.82 -17.26
N LYS A 577 13.98 44.05 -18.26
CA LYS A 577 14.59 44.03 -19.62
C LYS A 577 14.57 45.40 -20.30
N ASP A 578 13.49 46.17 -20.14
CA ASP A 578 13.34 47.47 -20.81
C ASP A 578 14.36 48.53 -20.37
N ARG A 579 15.12 48.30 -19.29
CA ARG A 579 16.22 49.19 -18.86
C ARG A 579 17.57 48.89 -19.51
N PHE A 580 17.65 47.87 -20.38
CA PHE A 580 18.88 47.54 -21.13
C PHE A 580 18.86 48.05 -22.59
N HIS A 581 17.74 48.60 -23.06
CA HIS A 581 17.64 49.14 -24.42
C HIS A 581 18.09 50.60 -24.58
N ASP A 582 18.33 51.31 -23.48
CA ASP A 582 18.66 52.75 -23.51
C ASP A 582 20.16 53.07 -23.29
N ASP A 583 21.03 52.07 -23.12
CA ASP A 583 22.45 52.28 -22.79
C ASP A 583 23.44 51.95 -23.95
N ASP A 584 22.94 51.64 -25.16
CA ASP A 584 23.76 51.32 -26.36
C ASP A 584 23.48 52.25 -27.58
N GLU A 585 23.04 53.49 -27.36
CA GLU A 585 23.03 54.57 -28.38
C GLU A 585 23.96 55.74 -28.06
#